data_AF-A0A1W9WEH7-F1
#
_entry.id   AF-A0A1W9WEH7-F1
#
_cell.length_a   1.000
_cell.length_b   1.000
_cell.length_c   1.000
_cell.angle_alpha   90.00
_cell.angle_beta   90.00
_cell.angle_gamma   90.00
#
_symmetry.space_group_name_H-M   'P 1'
#
loop_
_entity.id
_entity.type
_entity.pdbx_description
1 polymer ?
#
loop_
_entity_poly.entity_id
_entity_poly.type
_entity_poly.pdbx_seq_one_letter_code
_entity_poly.pdbx_strand_id
1 'polypeptide(L)'
;MMDWQKLLRIFETNWHINNTHVGQTSCLSACTDWKSVLCVIVLLGLGICFATMPVLLIGSILAGTILLTLILIQPKLCLYLLIPIIPFSSFLQLEIGEANLTPMEPLIGLMLISWLLRKASKQAIVIPHPPLLFPFMIFLGGIGFSWLTMTSITSSVIETIKWIEMLIIYLFIVDNLSLKDSRRIVGLILFMGVTQAGLGIYQFVTLYGPPEFMYHENMRAYGSFNQPNPFAGYMGLILPLAFSVMLWQIQSLITKIRTETWYFGKIKFLITSIITILIFWGMSYAMQASQSRGAWIGAIVAIAVTVFLHGRWWTIISIVGIIGMVIADTLEDISILPDGIIQRFESAIPYIGLKDISTISVRSDNISTVERLAHWHTAQNMWADHKWLGIGFGNYQTVYPDYAIGRWIEPLGHAHNYILNLGAEIGFLGLLSYIILWLWVIIFAMRTLMSTKLYSFNRTIVAGSIGIITHLHLHNFVDNLYVQGMYLHIAIILGLITLVWKDCNNYDDKFYRQGKTN
;
A
#
# COMPACT_ATOMS: atom_id res chain seq x y z
N MET A 1 36.81 -19.17 39.06
CA MET A 1 38.12 -19.40 38.44
C MET A 1 38.05 -20.72 37.69
N MET A 2 37.75 -20.67 36.39
CA MET A 2 37.76 -21.84 35.51
C MET A 2 39.18 -22.04 34.96
N ASP A 3 39.64 -23.28 35.06
CA ASP A 3 40.99 -23.74 34.80
C ASP A 3 41.27 -23.77 33.28
N TRP A 4 41.97 -22.73 32.81
CA TRP A 4 42.34 -22.50 31.41
C TRP A 4 43.27 -23.59 30.83
N GLN A 5 43.86 -24.46 31.65
CA GLN A 5 44.79 -25.50 31.19
C GLN A 5 44.08 -26.70 30.52
N LYS A 6 42.76 -26.88 30.73
CA LYS A 6 42.01 -28.01 30.12
C LYS A 6 41.54 -27.76 28.68
N LEU A 7 41.42 -26.50 28.24
CA LEU A 7 40.98 -26.18 26.87
C LEU A 7 42.11 -26.25 25.83
N LEU A 8 43.37 -26.11 26.26
CA LEU A 8 44.54 -26.21 25.37
C LEU A 8 44.84 -27.65 24.94
N ARG A 9 44.50 -28.67 25.74
CA ARG A 9 44.76 -30.08 25.40
C ARG A 9 43.83 -30.67 24.34
N ILE A 10 42.71 -30.01 24.00
CA ILE A 10 41.78 -30.51 22.96
C ILE A 10 42.24 -30.07 21.55
N PHE A 11 43.12 -29.07 21.45
CA PHE A 11 43.66 -28.61 20.16
C PHE A 11 45.01 -29.26 19.78
N GLU A 12 45.64 -30.04 20.65
CA GLU A 12 47.00 -30.59 20.40
C GLU A 12 47.05 -32.02 19.83
N THR A 13 45.93 -32.77 19.73
CA THR A 13 46.01 -34.23 19.47
C THR A 13 45.35 -34.71 18.19
N ASN A 14 45.44 -34.01 17.06
CA ASN A 14 45.08 -34.58 15.75
C ASN A 14 45.86 -34.00 14.57
N TRP A 15 47.19 -33.88 14.69
CA TRP A 15 48.06 -33.65 13.54
C TRP A 15 49.30 -34.54 13.58
N HIS A 16 49.11 -35.86 13.56
CA HIS A 16 50.19 -36.79 13.25
C HIS A 16 50.35 -36.89 11.73
N ILE A 17 51.24 -36.06 11.17
CA ILE A 17 51.87 -36.34 9.87
C ILE A 17 53.12 -37.18 10.16
N ASN A 18 53.12 -38.43 9.67
CA ASN A 18 54.31 -39.25 9.57
C ASN A 18 55.26 -38.63 8.55
N ASN A 19 56.39 -38.10 9.01
CA ASN A 19 57.54 -37.79 8.17
C ASN A 19 58.73 -38.61 8.67
N THR A 20 59.00 -39.72 7.99
CA THR A 20 60.29 -40.40 8.01
C THR A 20 61.26 -39.68 7.05
N HIS A 21 62.54 -39.66 7.45
CA HIS A 21 63.74 -39.20 6.72
C HIS A 21 64.20 -37.74 6.90
N VAL A 22 64.99 -37.56 7.97
CA VAL A 22 66.37 -37.03 8.00
C VAL A 22 66.84 -36.22 6.78
N GLY A 23 67.30 -34.98 7.05
CA GLY A 23 68.36 -34.35 6.26
C GLY A 23 68.15 -32.86 6.00
N GLN A 24 68.95 -32.05 6.70
CA GLN A 24 69.09 -30.60 6.53
C GLN A 24 69.09 -30.16 5.05
N THR A 25 68.15 -29.27 4.68
CA THR A 25 68.38 -27.95 4.04
C THR A 25 67.04 -27.39 3.58
N SER A 26 66.48 -26.44 4.31
CA SER A 26 65.49 -25.51 3.75
C SER A 26 65.51 -24.19 4.52
N CYS A 27 66.47 -23.34 4.17
CA CYS A 27 66.25 -21.91 4.25
C CYS A 27 65.08 -21.55 3.31
N LEU A 28 64.24 -20.61 3.75
CA LEU A 28 63.31 -19.81 2.94
C LEU A 28 62.07 -20.53 2.37
N SER A 29 61.03 -20.69 3.21
CA SER A 29 59.65 -20.50 2.73
C SER A 29 58.69 -20.17 3.89
N ALA A 30 59.04 -19.19 4.73
CA ALA A 30 58.05 -18.45 5.49
C ALA A 30 57.48 -17.35 4.58
N CYS A 31 56.80 -17.73 3.51
CA CYS A 31 55.88 -16.81 2.84
C CYS A 31 54.72 -16.64 3.81
N THR A 32 54.78 -15.61 4.66
CA THR A 32 53.60 -15.00 5.25
C THR A 32 52.60 -14.80 4.12
N ASP A 33 51.51 -15.55 4.14
CA ASP A 33 50.45 -15.46 3.14
C ASP A 33 50.02 -13.99 3.10
N TRP A 34 50.36 -13.29 2.01
CA TRP A 34 50.15 -11.86 1.86
C TRP A 34 48.66 -11.50 2.00
N LYS A 35 47.77 -12.47 1.78
CA LYS A 35 46.34 -12.38 2.03
C LYS A 35 46.02 -12.23 3.51
N SER A 36 46.74 -12.92 4.40
CA SER A 36 46.60 -12.81 5.85
C SER A 36 47.09 -11.46 6.37
N VAL A 37 48.23 -10.97 5.85
CA VAL A 37 48.76 -9.64 6.19
C VAL A 37 47.81 -8.53 5.71
N LEU A 38 47.31 -8.64 4.49
CA LEU A 38 46.32 -7.72 3.93
C LEU A 38 45.01 -7.73 4.73
N CYS A 39 44.54 -8.90 5.16
CA CYS A 39 43.34 -9.03 5.99
C CYS A 39 43.50 -8.34 7.36
N VAL A 40 44.65 -8.51 8.00
CA VAL A 40 44.97 -7.82 9.28
C VAL A 40 45.03 -6.31 9.10
N ILE A 41 45.66 -5.82 8.02
CA ILE A 41 45.72 -4.37 7.72
C ILE A 41 44.32 -3.81 7.46
N VAL A 42 43.47 -4.53 6.72
CA VAL A 42 42.08 -4.13 6.46
C VAL A 42 41.25 -4.12 7.74
N LEU A 43 41.38 -5.14 8.60
CA LEU A 43 40.67 -5.21 9.88
C LEU A 43 41.13 -4.13 10.86
N LEU A 44 42.43 -3.83 10.91
CA LEU A 44 42.96 -2.72 11.72
C LEU A 44 42.51 -1.36 11.17
N GLY A 45 42.52 -1.17 9.86
CA GLY A 45 42.00 0.04 9.21
C GLY A 45 40.52 0.25 9.48
N LEU A 46 39.71 -0.81 9.36
CA LEU A 46 38.29 -0.79 9.75
C LEU A 46 38.13 -0.49 11.23
N GLY A 47 38.92 -1.11 12.10
CA GLY A 47 38.90 -0.90 13.55
C GLY A 47 39.22 0.55 13.95
N ILE A 48 40.22 1.17 13.32
CA ILE A 48 40.58 2.59 13.53
C ILE A 48 39.46 3.50 13.00
N CYS A 49 38.93 3.23 11.80
CA CYS A 49 37.77 3.97 11.28
C CYS A 49 36.58 3.91 12.25
N PHE A 50 36.20 2.72 12.72
CA PHE A 50 35.13 2.56 13.70
C PHE A 50 35.43 3.26 15.03
N ALA A 51 36.68 3.26 15.51
CA ALA A 51 37.06 3.93 16.75
C ALA A 51 36.97 5.47 16.68
N THR A 52 37.09 6.04 15.47
CA THR A 52 37.01 7.51 15.26
C THR A 52 35.61 8.01 14.92
N MET A 53 34.64 7.12 14.70
CA MET A 53 33.28 7.50 14.31
C MET A 53 32.41 7.85 15.52
N PRO A 54 31.42 8.76 15.38
CA PRO A 54 30.42 8.99 16.40
C PRO A 54 29.65 7.70 16.76
N VAL A 55 29.37 7.47 18.05
CA VAL A 55 28.65 6.26 18.54
C VAL A 55 27.32 6.05 17.80
N LEU A 56 26.62 7.13 17.47
CA LEU A 56 25.38 7.07 16.69
C LEU A 56 25.61 6.44 15.31
N LEU A 57 26.68 6.82 14.61
CA LEU A 57 27.01 6.30 13.28
C LEU A 57 27.40 4.82 13.32
N ILE A 58 28.18 4.42 14.34
CA ILE A 58 28.51 3.00 14.57
C ILE A 58 27.24 2.19 14.81
N GLY A 59 26.34 2.71 15.66
CA GLY A 59 25.04 2.10 15.95
C GLY A 59 24.17 1.96 14.70
N SER A 60 24.11 3.00 13.86
CA SER A 60 23.37 2.99 12.60
C SER A 60 23.93 2.00 11.59
N ILE A 61 25.26 1.92 11.43
CA ILE A 61 25.92 0.95 10.55
C ILE A 61 25.66 -0.48 11.05
N LEU A 62 25.79 -0.72 12.36
CA LEU A 62 25.51 -2.03 12.95
C LEU A 62 24.05 -2.43 12.78
N ALA A 63 23.10 -1.54 13.07
CA ALA A 63 21.68 -1.79 12.87
C ALA A 63 21.36 -2.04 11.39
N GLY A 64 21.93 -1.24 10.48
CA GLY A 64 21.75 -1.38 9.04
C GLY A 64 22.31 -2.70 8.49
N THR A 65 23.49 -3.12 8.95
CA THR A 65 24.10 -4.41 8.53
C THR A 65 23.32 -5.61 9.07
N ILE A 66 22.85 -5.55 10.32
CA ILE A 66 21.97 -6.59 10.89
C ILE A 66 20.67 -6.66 10.07
N LEU A 67 20.03 -5.51 9.80
CA LEU A 67 18.80 -5.45 9.03
C LEU A 67 18.98 -6.00 7.61
N LEU A 68 20.04 -5.59 6.92
CA LEU A 68 20.40 -6.09 5.59
C LEU A 68 20.59 -7.61 5.60
N THR A 69 21.34 -8.13 6.57
CA THR A 69 21.56 -9.57 6.71
C THR A 69 20.25 -10.32 6.94
N LEU A 70 19.39 -9.80 7.82
CA LEU A 70 18.07 -10.37 8.08
C LEU A 70 17.20 -10.36 6.82
N ILE A 71 17.23 -9.30 6.02
CA ILE A 71 16.51 -9.21 4.74
C ILE A 71 17.03 -10.24 3.74
N LEU A 72 18.34 -10.40 3.60
CA LEU A 72 18.92 -11.42 2.71
C LEU A 72 18.52 -12.85 3.12
N ILE A 73 18.40 -13.11 4.43
CA ILE A 73 17.94 -14.42 4.95
C ILE A 73 16.42 -14.57 4.79
N GLN A 74 15.66 -13.51 5.07
CA GLN A 74 14.20 -13.48 5.05
C GLN A 74 13.68 -12.29 4.23
N PRO A 75 13.62 -12.41 2.89
CA PRO A 75 13.19 -11.31 2.02
C PRO A 75 11.82 -10.72 2.38
N LYS A 76 10.92 -11.53 2.98
CA LYS A 76 9.60 -11.09 3.45
C LYS A 76 9.64 -9.93 4.45
N LEU A 77 10.77 -9.71 5.14
CA LEU A 77 10.94 -8.57 6.04
C LEU A 77 10.86 -7.23 5.29
N CYS A 78 11.29 -7.16 4.03
CA CYS A 78 11.11 -5.97 3.20
C CYS A 78 9.64 -5.54 3.14
N LEU A 79 8.73 -6.50 2.93
CA LEU A 79 7.30 -6.20 2.88
C LEU A 79 6.76 -5.67 4.21
N TYR A 80 7.19 -6.25 5.33
CA TYR A 80 6.77 -5.79 6.65
C TYR A 80 7.31 -4.41 7.02
N LEU A 81 8.47 -4.02 6.49
CA LEU A 81 9.03 -2.68 6.63
C LEU A 81 8.37 -1.69 5.67
N LEU A 82 7.97 -2.14 4.49
CA LEU A 82 7.34 -1.30 3.48
C LEU A 82 5.96 -0.79 3.95
N ILE A 83 5.16 -1.63 4.61
CA ILE A 83 3.82 -1.26 5.09
C ILE A 83 3.85 -0.01 6.00
N PRO A 84 4.73 0.08 7.01
CA PRO A 84 4.88 1.31 7.79
C PRO A 84 5.47 2.49 7.02
N ILE A 85 6.34 2.26 6.04
CA ILE A 85 6.96 3.37 5.30
C ILE A 85 5.93 4.11 4.45
N ILE A 86 4.97 3.42 3.83
CA ILE A 86 3.97 4.02 2.93
C ILE A 86 3.29 5.27 3.55
N PRO A 87 2.60 5.19 4.70
CA PRO A 87 1.93 6.37 5.25
C PRO A 87 2.89 7.46 5.71
N PHE A 88 4.10 7.12 6.15
CA PHE A 88 5.08 8.06 6.70
C PHE A 88 6.10 8.57 5.68
N SER A 89 5.95 8.22 4.39
CA SER A 89 6.99 8.47 3.39
C SER A 89 7.25 9.96 3.15
N SER A 90 6.27 10.84 3.40
CA SER A 90 6.40 12.30 3.29
C SER A 90 7.46 12.89 4.23
N PHE A 91 7.67 12.30 5.42
CA PHE A 91 8.69 12.73 6.37
C PHE A 91 10.09 12.21 6.03
N LEU A 92 10.18 11.29 5.07
CA LEU A 92 11.39 10.57 4.73
C LEU A 92 11.87 10.87 3.30
N GLN A 93 11.35 11.93 2.68
CA GLN A 93 11.72 12.31 1.32
C GLN A 93 13.08 12.99 1.31
N LEU A 94 13.91 12.58 0.35
CA LEU A 94 15.14 13.27 -0.02
C LEU A 94 14.95 13.84 -1.43
N GLU A 95 15.03 15.17 -1.55
CA GLU A 95 14.97 15.85 -2.83
C GLU A 95 16.29 15.63 -3.57
N ILE A 96 16.24 14.93 -4.72
CA ILE A 96 17.40 14.70 -5.58
C ILE A 96 17.04 15.17 -6.99
N GLY A 97 17.38 16.42 -7.31
CA GLY A 97 17.00 17.05 -8.57
C GLY A 97 15.49 17.25 -8.67
N GLU A 98 14.87 16.78 -9.76
CA GLU A 98 13.41 16.82 -9.96
C GLU A 98 12.67 15.62 -9.32
N ALA A 99 13.39 14.66 -8.73
CA ALA A 99 12.81 13.45 -8.17
C ALA A 99 12.84 13.46 -6.63
N ASN A 100 11.72 13.08 -6.03
CA ASN A 100 11.62 12.82 -4.59
C ASN A 100 11.92 11.35 -4.32
N LEU A 101 13.14 11.05 -3.90
CA LEU A 101 13.50 9.69 -3.51
C LEU A 101 12.97 9.44 -2.10
N THR A 102 12.20 8.37 -1.93
CA THR A 102 11.73 7.93 -0.62
C THR A 102 12.49 6.67 -0.19
N PRO A 103 12.34 6.18 1.05
CA PRO A 103 12.91 4.90 1.43
C PRO A 103 12.22 3.69 0.78
N MET A 104 11.10 3.89 0.07
CA MET A 104 10.34 2.82 -0.58
C MET A 104 11.12 2.23 -1.75
N GLU A 105 11.62 3.06 -2.66
CA GLU A 105 12.35 2.66 -3.86
C GLU A 105 13.60 1.80 -3.54
N PRO A 106 14.52 2.21 -2.63
CA PRO A 106 15.67 1.38 -2.27
C PRO A 106 15.26 0.09 -1.53
N LEU A 107 14.18 0.12 -0.75
CA LEU A 107 13.67 -1.08 -0.08
C LEU A 107 13.07 -2.09 -1.07
N ILE A 108 12.37 -1.60 -2.10
CA ILE A 108 11.84 -2.43 -3.20
C ILE A 108 13.00 -2.98 -4.03
N GLY A 109 14.02 -2.17 -4.33
CA GLY A 109 15.24 -2.63 -4.98
C GLY A 109 15.93 -3.76 -4.19
N LEU A 110 16.08 -3.59 -2.88
CA LEU A 110 16.64 -4.61 -2.00
C LEU A 110 15.77 -5.87 -1.93
N MET A 111 14.44 -5.70 -1.92
CA MET A 111 13.48 -6.82 -1.99
C MET A 111 13.65 -7.61 -3.29
N LEU A 112 13.78 -6.94 -4.43
CA LEU A 112 14.00 -7.58 -5.73
C LEU A 112 15.35 -8.32 -5.77
N ILE A 113 16.43 -7.66 -5.35
CA ILE A 113 17.78 -8.25 -5.32
C ILE A 113 17.80 -9.50 -4.42
N SER A 114 17.31 -9.38 -3.19
CA SER A 114 17.26 -10.51 -2.24
C SER A 114 16.39 -11.65 -2.75
N TRP A 115 15.28 -11.36 -3.42
CA TRP A 115 14.41 -12.35 -4.04
C TRP A 115 15.11 -13.10 -5.18
N LEU A 116 15.77 -12.38 -6.09
CA LEU A 116 16.48 -12.97 -7.23
C LEU A 116 17.70 -13.78 -6.78
N LEU A 117 18.51 -13.27 -5.83
CA LEU A 117 19.63 -14.01 -5.26
C LEU A 117 19.18 -15.33 -4.62
N ARG A 118 18.03 -15.32 -3.93
CA ARG A 118 17.45 -16.54 -3.33
C ARG A 118 16.95 -17.54 -4.38
N LYS A 119 16.49 -17.08 -5.54
CA LYS A 119 16.13 -17.97 -6.66
C LYS A 119 17.35 -18.54 -7.35
N ALA A 120 18.35 -17.70 -7.60
CA ALA A 120 19.63 -18.11 -8.18
C ALA A 120 20.35 -19.15 -7.32
N SER A 121 20.38 -18.97 -5.99
CA SER A 121 21.01 -19.93 -5.07
C SER A 121 20.31 -21.29 -5.04
N LYS A 122 19.01 -21.34 -5.38
CA LYS A 122 18.23 -22.58 -5.53
C LYS A 122 18.28 -23.19 -6.93
N GLN A 123 19.03 -22.59 -7.87
CA GLN A 123 19.14 -23.00 -9.28
C GLN A 123 17.78 -23.16 -10.00
N ALA A 124 16.76 -22.44 -9.55
CA ALA A 124 15.41 -22.53 -10.08
C ALA A 124 14.79 -21.14 -10.17
N ILE A 125 15.15 -20.39 -11.23
CA ILE A 125 14.50 -19.13 -11.56
C ILE A 125 13.17 -19.46 -12.24
N VAL A 126 12.17 -19.83 -11.44
CA VAL A 126 10.79 -19.98 -11.88
C VAL A 126 10.05 -18.71 -11.50
N ILE A 127 9.68 -17.89 -12.47
CA ILE A 127 8.81 -16.73 -12.24
C ILE A 127 7.39 -17.25 -12.03
N PRO A 128 6.69 -16.86 -10.96
CA PRO A 128 5.31 -17.29 -10.76
C PRO A 128 4.42 -16.70 -11.85
N HIS A 129 3.44 -17.48 -12.31
CA HIS A 129 2.44 -17.04 -13.29
C HIS A 129 1.06 -16.90 -12.64
N PRO A 130 0.87 -15.96 -11.69
CA PRO A 130 -0.40 -15.80 -11.01
C PRO A 130 -1.46 -15.15 -11.93
N PRO A 131 -2.75 -15.24 -11.56
CA PRO A 131 -3.87 -14.84 -12.43
C PRO A 131 -3.86 -13.37 -12.91
N LEU A 132 -3.15 -12.47 -12.22
CA LEU A 132 -3.09 -11.05 -12.58
C LEU A 132 -1.84 -10.67 -13.40
N LEU A 133 -0.87 -11.57 -13.58
CA LEU A 133 0.36 -11.25 -14.32
C LEU A 133 0.06 -10.78 -15.75
N PHE A 134 -0.72 -11.56 -16.50
CA PHE A 134 -1.02 -11.24 -17.90
C PHE A 134 -1.83 -9.93 -18.08
N PRO A 135 -2.89 -9.66 -17.29
CA PRO A 135 -3.55 -8.35 -17.29
C PRO A 135 -2.61 -7.17 -16.98
N PHE A 136 -1.67 -7.35 -16.05
CA PHE A 136 -0.64 -6.33 -15.78
C PHE A 136 0.26 -6.10 -17.00
N MET A 137 0.69 -7.16 -17.68
CA MET A 137 1.51 -7.05 -18.88
C MET A 137 0.76 -6.35 -20.03
N ILE A 138 -0.55 -6.59 -20.18
CA ILE A 138 -1.39 -5.86 -21.15
C ILE A 138 -1.39 -4.37 -20.83
N PHE A 139 -1.56 -4.00 -19.55
CA PHE A 139 -1.56 -2.60 -19.14
C PHE A 139 -0.19 -1.93 -19.31
N LEU A 140 0.90 -2.59 -18.93
CA LEU A 140 2.26 -2.10 -19.17
C LEU A 140 2.58 -1.96 -20.66
N GLY A 141 2.04 -2.85 -21.51
CA GLY A 141 2.11 -2.69 -22.97
C GLY A 141 1.37 -1.44 -23.45
N GLY A 142 0.17 -1.17 -22.90
CA GLY A 142 -0.58 0.06 -23.15
C GLY A 142 0.19 1.32 -22.76
N ILE A 143 0.84 1.32 -21.59
CA ILE A 143 1.77 2.38 -21.18
C ILE A 143 2.92 2.51 -22.19
N GLY A 144 3.54 1.40 -22.58
CA GLY A 144 4.65 1.39 -23.54
C GLY A 144 4.30 2.01 -24.90
N PHE A 145 3.05 1.89 -25.37
CA PHE A 145 2.61 2.58 -26.58
C PHE A 145 2.53 4.10 -26.41
N SER A 146 2.17 4.61 -25.23
CA SER A 146 2.14 6.05 -24.96
C SER A 146 3.54 6.69 -24.97
N TRP A 147 4.59 5.90 -24.71
CA TRP A 147 5.96 6.42 -24.76
C TRP A 147 6.37 6.89 -26.18
N LEU A 148 5.66 6.47 -27.22
CA LEU A 148 5.91 6.93 -28.60
C LEU A 148 5.57 8.41 -28.79
N THR A 149 4.79 9.02 -27.89
CA THR A 149 4.32 10.40 -27.95
C THR A 149 4.78 11.25 -26.77
N MET A 150 5.68 10.74 -25.92
CA MET A 150 6.13 11.44 -24.71
C MET A 150 7.02 12.64 -25.01
N THR A 151 6.85 13.71 -24.24
CA THR A 151 7.69 14.92 -24.29
C THR A 151 8.88 14.83 -23.33
N SER A 152 8.66 14.28 -22.14
CA SER A 152 9.64 14.07 -21.06
C SER A 152 9.79 12.58 -20.76
N ILE A 153 10.98 12.05 -21.07
CA ILE A 153 11.33 10.66 -20.74
C ILE A 153 11.37 10.46 -19.22
N THR A 154 11.89 11.43 -18.47
CA THR A 154 12.01 11.35 -17.01
C THR A 154 10.63 11.15 -16.37
N SER A 155 9.63 11.94 -16.78
CA SER A 155 8.27 11.83 -16.24
C SER A 155 7.62 10.49 -16.58
N SER A 156 7.81 10.00 -17.81
CA SER A 156 7.31 8.69 -18.24
C SER A 156 7.96 7.53 -17.50
N VAL A 157 9.27 7.61 -17.24
CA VAL A 157 10.00 6.61 -16.44
C VAL A 157 9.45 6.59 -15.02
N ILE A 158 9.29 7.73 -14.36
CA ILE A 158 8.80 7.82 -12.98
C ILE A 158 7.41 7.18 -12.83
N GLU A 159 6.45 7.55 -13.68
CA GLU A 159 5.10 6.98 -13.58
C GLU A 159 5.06 5.49 -13.96
N THR A 160 5.85 5.07 -14.96
CA THR A 160 5.92 3.66 -15.37
C THR A 160 6.53 2.79 -14.28
N ILE A 161 7.55 3.29 -13.56
CA ILE A 161 8.19 2.58 -12.44
C ILE A 161 7.16 2.23 -11.36
N LYS A 162 6.23 3.13 -11.00
CA LYS A 162 5.21 2.84 -9.97
C LYS A 162 4.41 1.56 -10.28
N TRP A 163 4.04 1.37 -11.55
CA TRP A 163 3.29 0.19 -11.99
C TRP A 163 4.16 -1.07 -12.07
N ILE A 164 5.43 -0.92 -12.44
CA ILE A 164 6.41 -2.01 -12.37
C ILE A 164 6.63 -2.44 -10.92
N GLU A 165 6.78 -1.51 -9.98
CA GLU A 165 6.93 -1.78 -8.55
C GLU A 165 5.69 -2.48 -7.97
N MET A 166 4.50 -2.03 -8.37
CA MET A 166 3.24 -2.69 -8.03
C MET A 166 3.24 -4.16 -8.49
N LEU A 167 3.69 -4.43 -9.72
CA LEU A 167 3.82 -5.80 -10.25
C LEU A 167 4.89 -6.59 -9.50
N ILE A 168 6.05 -6.00 -9.20
CA ILE A 168 7.14 -6.65 -8.46
C ILE A 168 6.66 -7.08 -7.07
N ILE A 169 6.01 -6.19 -6.31
CA ILE A 169 5.46 -6.51 -4.98
C ILE A 169 4.41 -7.61 -5.08
N TYR A 170 3.51 -7.51 -6.06
CA TYR A 170 2.50 -8.53 -6.29
C TYR A 170 3.13 -9.92 -6.50
N LEU A 171 4.08 -10.03 -7.44
CA LEU A 171 4.78 -11.29 -7.73
C LEU A 171 5.59 -11.78 -6.53
N PHE A 172 6.26 -10.88 -5.82
CA PHE A 172 7.02 -11.18 -4.63
C PHE A 172 6.16 -11.81 -3.53
N ILE A 173 4.97 -11.22 -3.26
CA ILE A 173 4.02 -11.75 -2.27
C ILE A 173 3.55 -13.14 -2.68
N VAL A 174 3.16 -13.30 -3.93
CA VAL A 174 2.67 -14.58 -4.47
C VAL A 174 3.71 -15.68 -4.31
N ASP A 175 5.01 -15.37 -4.44
CA ASP A 175 6.10 -16.34 -4.41
C ASP A 175 6.66 -16.62 -3.00
N ASN A 176 6.75 -15.60 -2.15
CA ASN A 176 7.47 -15.71 -0.87
C ASN A 176 6.57 -15.81 0.36
N LEU A 177 5.28 -15.49 0.23
CA LEU A 177 4.35 -15.47 1.36
C LEU A 177 3.33 -16.60 1.29
N SER A 178 2.77 -16.91 2.45
CA SER A 178 1.74 -17.92 2.64
C SER A 178 0.47 -17.31 3.24
N LEU A 179 -0.64 -18.05 3.23
CA LEU A 179 -1.87 -17.58 3.89
C LEU A 179 -1.66 -17.28 5.38
N LYS A 180 -0.70 -17.93 6.06
CA LYS A 180 -0.38 -17.65 7.47
C LYS A 180 0.11 -16.22 7.70
N ASP A 181 0.74 -15.61 6.69
CA ASP A 181 1.27 -14.25 6.77
C ASP A 181 0.17 -13.19 6.61
N SER A 182 -0.98 -13.55 6.02
CA SER A 182 -2.10 -12.63 5.77
C SER A 182 -2.59 -11.92 7.03
N ARG A 183 -2.71 -12.63 8.16
CA ARG A 183 -3.13 -12.05 9.45
C ARG A 183 -2.16 -10.99 9.94
N ARG A 184 -0.86 -11.20 9.75
CA ARG A 184 0.18 -10.23 10.16
C ARG A 184 0.12 -9.00 9.27
N ILE A 185 -0.01 -9.19 7.96
CA ILE A 185 -0.16 -8.08 6.99
C ILE A 185 -1.40 -7.25 7.31
N VAL A 186 -2.56 -7.89 7.47
CA VAL A 186 -3.81 -7.21 7.84
C VAL A 186 -3.64 -6.47 9.17
N GLY A 187 -3.05 -7.13 10.18
CA GLY A 187 -2.76 -6.48 11.47
C GLY A 187 -1.86 -5.25 11.35
N LEU A 188 -0.80 -5.32 10.53
CA LEU A 188 0.09 -4.19 10.27
C LEU A 188 -0.61 -3.06 9.50
N ILE A 189 -1.40 -3.38 8.48
CA ILE A 189 -2.21 -2.39 7.75
C ILE A 189 -3.16 -1.66 8.69
N LEU A 190 -3.89 -2.40 9.54
CA LEU A 190 -4.81 -1.81 10.51
C LEU A 190 -4.07 -0.99 11.56
N PHE A 191 -2.92 -1.48 12.05
CA PHE A 191 -2.08 -0.73 12.99
C PHE A 191 -1.63 0.60 12.38
N MET A 192 -1.20 0.60 11.12
CA MET A 192 -0.84 1.82 10.39
C MET A 192 -2.02 2.75 10.18
N GLY A 193 -3.20 2.20 9.86
CA GLY A 193 -4.45 2.96 9.82
C GLY A 193 -4.76 3.67 11.14
N VAL A 194 -4.62 2.97 12.27
CA VAL A 194 -4.83 3.54 13.62
C VAL A 194 -3.83 4.63 13.94
N THR A 195 -2.54 4.43 13.63
CA THR A 195 -1.52 5.47 13.90
C THR A 195 -1.79 6.75 13.12
N GLN A 196 -2.18 6.63 11.85
CA GLN A 196 -2.54 7.77 11.01
C GLN A 196 -3.86 8.42 11.45
N ALA A 197 -4.85 7.62 11.84
CA ALA A 197 -6.09 8.14 12.40
C ALA A 197 -5.84 8.93 13.69
N GLY A 198 -5.00 8.41 14.60
CA GLY A 198 -4.60 9.11 15.82
C GLY A 198 -3.90 10.45 15.53
N LEU A 199 -2.96 10.47 14.57
CA LEU A 199 -2.30 11.70 14.13
C LEU A 199 -3.28 12.71 13.52
N GLY A 200 -4.20 12.25 12.67
CA GLY A 200 -5.22 13.11 12.05
C GLY A 200 -6.21 13.68 13.08
N ILE A 201 -6.64 12.88 14.05
CA ILE A 201 -7.50 13.34 15.15
C ILE A 201 -6.77 14.36 16.02
N TYR A 202 -5.50 14.11 16.34
CA TYR A 202 -4.66 15.07 17.06
C TYR A 202 -4.58 16.41 16.33
N GLN A 203 -4.30 16.41 15.03
CA GLN A 203 -4.25 17.63 14.21
C GLN A 203 -5.58 18.38 14.21
N PHE A 204 -6.69 17.67 14.06
CA PHE A 204 -8.04 18.26 14.06
C PHE A 204 -8.38 18.92 15.40
N VAL A 205 -8.16 18.22 16.52
CA VAL A 205 -8.54 18.70 17.86
C VAL A 205 -7.64 19.82 18.35
N THR A 206 -6.34 19.76 18.05
CA THR A 206 -5.36 20.76 18.53
C THR A 206 -5.18 21.93 17.58
N LEU A 207 -5.88 21.92 16.44
CA LEU A 207 -5.68 22.87 15.34
C LEU A 207 -4.23 22.93 14.84
N TYR A 208 -3.50 21.82 14.97
CA TYR A 208 -2.09 21.73 14.58
C TYR A 208 -1.95 21.45 13.08
N GLY A 209 -1.46 22.45 12.35
CA GLY A 209 -1.10 22.28 10.94
C GLY A 209 -0.92 23.62 10.21
N PRO A 210 -0.65 23.55 8.90
CA PRO A 210 -0.53 24.73 8.06
C PRO A 210 -1.86 25.52 8.00
N PRO A 211 -1.82 26.87 8.00
CA PRO A 211 -3.02 27.70 7.92
C PRO A 211 -3.89 27.42 6.69
N GLU A 212 -3.29 26.96 5.58
CA GLU A 212 -3.99 26.66 4.32
C GLU A 212 -4.96 25.49 4.44
N PHE A 213 -4.81 24.66 5.47
CA PHE A 213 -5.69 23.52 5.73
C PHE A 213 -6.79 23.85 6.74
N MET A 214 -6.82 25.07 7.27
CA MET A 214 -7.96 25.56 8.02
C MET A 214 -9.16 25.70 7.09
N TYR A 215 -10.27 25.08 7.48
CA TYR A 215 -11.55 25.28 6.82
C TYR A 215 -12.55 25.78 7.84
N HIS A 216 -12.93 27.05 7.70
CA HIS A 216 -13.63 27.80 8.75
C HIS A 216 -12.79 27.76 10.04
N GLU A 217 -13.38 27.31 11.15
CA GLU A 217 -12.73 27.27 12.46
C GLU A 217 -12.01 25.94 12.73
N ASN A 218 -12.08 24.98 11.80
CA ASN A 218 -11.56 23.62 12.01
C ASN A 218 -10.34 23.32 11.12
N MET A 219 -9.33 22.72 11.72
CA MET A 219 -8.15 22.20 11.03
C MET A 219 -8.49 20.89 10.31
N ARG A 220 -8.30 20.80 8.99
CA ARG A 220 -8.55 19.56 8.26
C ARG A 220 -7.47 18.53 8.58
N ALA A 221 -7.87 17.34 9.03
CA ALA A 221 -6.92 16.25 9.30
C ALA A 221 -6.16 15.84 8.02
N TYR A 222 -4.83 15.71 8.12
CA TYR A 222 -3.96 15.36 7.00
C TYR A 222 -2.91 14.28 7.32
N GLY A 223 -2.89 13.76 8.55
CA GLY A 223 -1.95 12.73 9.00
C GLY A 223 -0.51 13.09 8.65
N SER A 224 0.23 12.13 8.11
CA SER A 224 1.54 12.37 7.49
C SER A 224 1.47 12.43 5.97
N PHE A 225 0.38 12.90 5.37
CA PHE A 225 0.26 12.96 3.90
C PHE A 225 0.51 14.35 3.31
N ASN A 226 0.92 15.30 4.15
CA ASN A 226 1.12 16.72 3.80
C ASN A 226 -0.09 17.40 3.12
N GLN A 227 -1.24 16.72 2.99
CA GLN A 227 -2.46 17.21 2.38
C GLN A 227 -3.67 16.42 2.93
N PRO A 228 -4.83 17.07 3.16
CA PRO A 228 -6.02 16.38 3.68
C PRO A 228 -6.61 15.32 2.74
N ASN A 229 -6.56 15.52 1.41
CA ASN A 229 -7.22 14.59 0.48
C ASN A 229 -6.49 13.24 0.36
N PRO A 230 -5.15 13.18 0.16
CA PRO A 230 -4.43 11.91 0.14
C PRO A 230 -4.53 11.16 1.48
N PHE A 231 -4.52 11.88 2.62
CA PHE A 231 -4.81 11.28 3.93
C PHE A 231 -6.18 10.60 3.99
N ALA A 232 -7.22 11.32 3.57
CA ALA A 232 -8.57 10.78 3.52
C ALA A 232 -8.69 9.58 2.57
N GLY A 233 -8.00 9.65 1.43
CA GLY A 233 -7.85 8.56 0.48
C GLY A 233 -7.23 7.33 1.13
N TYR A 234 -6.10 7.48 1.82
CA TYR A 234 -5.45 6.39 2.54
C TYR A 234 -6.33 5.78 3.63
N MET A 235 -7.04 6.60 4.41
CA MET A 235 -8.03 6.11 5.37
C MET A 235 -9.09 5.25 4.67
N GLY A 236 -9.64 5.73 3.55
CA GLY A 236 -10.60 4.99 2.75
C GLY A 236 -10.04 3.72 2.08
N LEU A 237 -8.73 3.63 1.84
CA LEU A 237 -8.04 2.42 1.38
C LEU A 237 -7.78 1.38 2.49
N ILE A 238 -8.14 1.68 3.74
CA ILE A 238 -8.01 0.72 4.86
C ILE A 238 -9.37 0.45 5.50
N LEU A 239 -10.25 1.45 5.55
CA LEU A 239 -11.52 1.41 6.26
C LEU A 239 -12.41 0.21 5.88
N PRO A 240 -12.58 -0.17 4.59
CA PRO A 240 -13.38 -1.34 4.23
C PRO A 240 -12.81 -2.65 4.77
N LEU A 241 -11.48 -2.80 4.82
CA LEU A 241 -10.83 -3.95 5.42
C LEU A 241 -10.98 -3.95 6.96
N ALA A 242 -10.82 -2.80 7.61
CA ALA A 242 -11.07 -2.65 9.05
C ALA A 242 -12.50 -3.03 9.41
N PHE A 243 -13.46 -2.55 8.63
CA PHE A 243 -14.87 -2.86 8.78
C PHE A 243 -15.16 -4.36 8.56
N SER A 244 -14.58 -4.97 7.52
CA SER A 244 -14.74 -6.41 7.29
C SER A 244 -14.19 -7.23 8.47
N VAL A 245 -13.03 -6.86 9.01
CA VAL A 245 -12.43 -7.50 10.19
C VAL A 245 -13.32 -7.32 11.43
N MET A 246 -13.92 -6.15 11.62
CA MET A 246 -14.91 -5.90 12.67
C MET A 246 -16.11 -6.84 12.55
N LEU A 247 -16.72 -6.96 11.35
CA LEU A 247 -17.86 -7.88 11.13
C LEU A 247 -17.48 -9.33 11.42
N TRP A 248 -16.32 -9.77 10.94
CA TRP A 248 -15.80 -11.11 11.20
C TRP A 248 -15.59 -11.37 12.69
N GLN A 249 -15.06 -10.39 13.40
CA GLN A 249 -14.77 -10.49 14.82
C GLN A 249 -16.05 -10.54 15.66
N ILE A 250 -17.07 -9.74 15.32
CA ILE A 250 -18.40 -9.79 15.94
C ILE A 250 -19.07 -11.14 15.65
N GLN A 251 -19.05 -11.61 14.40
CA GLN A 251 -19.60 -12.92 14.05
C GLN A 251 -18.90 -14.06 14.79
N SER A 252 -17.57 -13.99 14.92
CA SER A 252 -16.78 -14.96 15.67
C SER A 252 -17.10 -14.95 17.15
N LEU A 253 -17.35 -13.77 17.74
CA LEU A 253 -17.81 -13.62 19.12
C LEU A 253 -19.19 -14.27 19.31
N ILE A 254 -20.16 -14.00 18.42
CA ILE A 254 -21.51 -14.59 18.49
C ILE A 254 -21.44 -16.11 18.44
N THR A 255 -20.66 -16.68 17.51
CA THR A 255 -20.49 -18.13 17.40
C THR A 255 -19.84 -18.71 18.67
N LYS A 256 -18.77 -18.08 19.18
CA LYS A 256 -18.08 -18.57 20.38
C LYS A 256 -18.89 -18.43 21.66
N ILE A 257 -19.69 -17.38 21.82
CA ILE A 257 -20.58 -17.26 22.98
C ILE A 257 -21.53 -18.47 23.05
N ARG A 258 -21.99 -18.95 21.89
CA ARG A 258 -22.90 -20.10 21.78
C ARG A 258 -22.21 -21.45 21.98
N THR A 259 -20.96 -21.61 21.56
CA THR A 259 -20.29 -22.93 21.52
C THR A 259 -19.22 -23.13 22.59
N GLU A 260 -18.59 -22.07 23.08
CA GLU A 260 -17.44 -22.13 23.98
C GLU A 260 -17.90 -22.19 25.45
N THR A 261 -17.36 -23.13 26.21
CA THR A 261 -17.64 -23.25 27.66
C THR A 261 -16.64 -22.45 28.49
N TRP A 262 -15.46 -22.12 27.94
CA TRP A 262 -14.39 -21.44 28.65
C TRP A 262 -14.57 -19.91 28.73
N TYR A 263 -14.67 -19.40 29.96
CA TYR A 263 -14.95 -17.99 30.25
C TYR A 263 -13.85 -17.02 29.77
N PHE A 264 -12.57 -17.33 30.01
CA PHE A 264 -11.45 -16.48 29.56
C PHE A 264 -11.37 -16.37 28.04
N GLY A 265 -11.77 -17.45 27.33
CA GLY A 265 -11.93 -17.42 25.88
C GLY A 265 -12.94 -16.35 25.44
N LYS A 266 -14.10 -16.26 26.12
CA LYS A 266 -15.14 -15.27 25.80
C LYS A 266 -14.67 -13.83 26.03
N ILE A 267 -14.01 -13.56 27.17
CA ILE A 267 -13.46 -12.22 27.47
C ILE A 267 -12.46 -11.79 26.40
N LYS A 268 -11.54 -12.68 26.01
CA LYS A 268 -10.56 -12.36 24.97
C LYS A 268 -11.23 -11.94 23.66
N PHE A 269 -12.28 -12.66 23.23
CA PHE A 269 -13.01 -12.31 22.01
C PHE A 269 -13.84 -11.03 22.15
N LEU A 270 -14.39 -10.75 23.34
CA LEU A 270 -15.09 -9.50 23.62
C LEU A 270 -14.14 -8.31 23.50
N ILE A 271 -12.98 -8.37 24.18
CA ILE A 271 -11.96 -7.32 24.12
C ILE A 271 -11.50 -7.08 22.67
N THR A 272 -11.18 -8.14 21.92
CA THR A 272 -10.76 -7.97 20.52
C THR A 272 -11.87 -7.41 19.64
N SER A 273 -13.15 -7.73 19.92
CA SER A 273 -14.29 -7.14 19.21
C SER A 273 -14.41 -5.64 19.48
N ILE A 274 -14.32 -5.23 20.75
CA ILE A 274 -14.32 -3.82 21.15
C ILE A 274 -13.16 -3.09 20.48
N ILE A 275 -11.96 -3.65 20.48
CA ILE A 275 -10.80 -3.07 19.80
C ILE A 275 -11.09 -2.87 18.30
N THR A 276 -11.61 -3.88 17.59
CA THR A 276 -11.92 -3.72 16.15
C THR A 276 -12.99 -2.67 15.87
N ILE A 277 -13.96 -2.51 16.77
CA ILE A 277 -15.00 -1.46 16.70
C ILE A 277 -14.35 -0.08 16.87
N LEU A 278 -13.51 0.10 17.90
CA LEU A 278 -12.79 1.35 18.14
C LEU A 278 -11.85 1.72 16.98
N ILE A 279 -11.17 0.74 16.38
CA ILE A 279 -10.34 0.94 15.19
C ILE A 279 -11.18 1.48 14.03
N PHE A 280 -12.28 0.80 13.70
CA PHE A 280 -13.14 1.23 12.59
C PHE A 280 -13.69 2.65 12.82
N TRP A 281 -14.24 2.93 14.00
CA TRP A 281 -14.82 4.24 14.31
C TRP A 281 -13.77 5.35 14.41
N GLY A 282 -12.62 5.08 15.02
CA GLY A 282 -11.51 6.04 15.07
C GLY A 282 -11.01 6.42 13.69
N MET A 283 -10.84 5.45 12.79
CA MET A 283 -10.48 5.70 11.39
C MET A 283 -11.57 6.46 10.63
N SER A 284 -12.85 6.14 10.86
CA SER A 284 -13.99 6.81 10.24
C SER A 284 -14.05 8.28 10.68
N TYR A 285 -13.85 8.54 11.97
CA TYR A 285 -13.81 9.89 12.52
C TYR A 285 -12.62 10.69 11.98
N ALA A 286 -11.43 10.09 11.91
CA ALA A 286 -10.27 10.76 11.31
C ALA A 286 -10.49 11.10 9.83
N MET A 287 -11.10 10.20 9.06
CA MET A 287 -11.50 10.47 7.67
C MET A 287 -12.56 11.58 7.58
N GLN A 288 -13.51 11.64 8.51
CA GLN A 288 -14.46 12.75 8.60
C GLN A 288 -13.74 14.08 8.90
N ALA A 289 -12.79 14.08 9.82
CA ALA A 289 -11.99 15.25 10.18
C ALA A 289 -11.16 15.82 9.01
N SER A 290 -10.89 15.03 7.97
CA SER A 290 -10.21 15.52 6.75
C SER A 290 -11.07 16.44 5.88
N GLN A 291 -12.40 16.42 6.08
CA GLN A 291 -13.39 17.16 5.28
C GLN A 291 -13.33 16.84 3.76
N SER A 292 -12.89 15.63 3.37
CA SER A 292 -12.83 15.19 1.98
C SER A 292 -14.12 14.49 1.53
N ARG A 293 -14.96 15.20 0.76
CA ARG A 293 -16.22 14.69 0.19
C ARG A 293 -16.00 13.42 -0.65
N GLY A 294 -14.97 13.42 -1.50
CA GLY A 294 -14.63 12.28 -2.35
C GLY A 294 -14.31 11.02 -1.53
N ALA A 295 -13.59 11.19 -0.41
CA ALA A 295 -13.32 10.08 0.49
C ALA A 295 -14.58 9.55 1.16
N TRP A 296 -15.48 10.42 1.61
CA TRP A 296 -16.73 10.00 2.28
C TRP A 296 -17.62 9.19 1.35
N ILE A 297 -17.89 9.68 0.14
CA ILE A 297 -18.70 8.98 -0.85
C ILE A 297 -18.07 7.62 -1.18
N GLY A 298 -16.77 7.62 -1.48
CA GLY A 298 -16.04 6.38 -1.79
C GLY A 298 -16.09 5.37 -0.64
N ALA A 299 -15.95 5.84 0.61
CA ALA A 299 -15.99 4.98 1.79
C ALA A 299 -17.39 4.43 2.09
N ILE A 300 -18.45 5.24 1.97
CA ILE A 300 -19.84 4.79 2.17
C ILE A 300 -20.16 3.64 1.21
N VAL A 301 -19.88 3.83 -0.09
CA VAL A 301 -20.14 2.80 -1.10
C VAL A 301 -19.24 1.57 -0.87
N ALA A 302 -17.97 1.77 -0.52
CA ALA A 302 -17.06 0.67 -0.21
C ALA A 302 -17.50 -0.15 1.02
N ILE A 303 -18.02 0.49 2.07
CA ILE A 303 -18.58 -0.18 3.24
C ILE A 303 -19.84 -0.94 2.86
N ALA A 304 -20.75 -0.34 2.08
CA ALA A 304 -21.96 -1.00 1.61
C ALA A 304 -21.66 -2.27 0.79
N VAL A 305 -20.71 -2.17 -0.16
CA VAL A 305 -20.21 -3.32 -0.92
C VAL A 305 -19.60 -4.37 0.02
N THR A 306 -18.79 -3.95 0.99
CA THR A 306 -18.15 -4.87 1.95
C THR A 306 -19.18 -5.63 2.79
N VAL A 307 -20.18 -4.94 3.35
CA VAL A 307 -21.30 -5.55 4.10
C VAL A 307 -22.00 -6.59 3.24
N PHE A 308 -22.38 -6.21 2.01
CA PHE A 308 -23.11 -7.06 1.09
C PHE A 308 -22.35 -8.35 0.78
N LEU A 309 -21.05 -8.22 0.51
CA LEU A 309 -20.18 -9.35 0.20
C LEU A 309 -19.86 -10.22 1.43
N HIS A 310 -19.92 -9.65 2.64
CA HIS A 310 -19.67 -10.41 3.87
C HIS A 310 -20.79 -11.43 4.16
N GLY A 311 -22.05 -11.09 3.89
CA GLY A 311 -23.18 -12.03 3.91
C GLY A 311 -24.54 -11.37 4.12
N ARG A 312 -25.61 -12.08 3.69
CA ARG A 312 -26.99 -11.55 3.66
C ARG A 312 -27.50 -10.98 4.98
N TRP A 313 -27.10 -11.58 6.10
CA TRP A 313 -27.57 -11.14 7.43
C TRP A 313 -27.02 -9.77 7.80
N TRP A 314 -25.75 -9.51 7.52
CA TRP A 314 -25.15 -8.20 7.74
C TRP A 314 -25.76 -7.14 6.82
N THR A 315 -26.15 -7.53 5.60
CA THR A 315 -26.88 -6.66 4.68
C THR A 315 -28.22 -6.24 5.26
N ILE A 316 -29.02 -7.21 5.72
CA ILE A 316 -30.33 -6.94 6.34
C ILE A 316 -30.17 -6.04 7.56
N ILE A 317 -29.24 -6.36 8.47
CA ILE A 317 -28.99 -5.54 9.67
C ILE A 317 -28.63 -4.11 9.30
N SER A 318 -27.78 -3.92 8.28
CA SER A 318 -27.37 -2.58 7.85
C SER A 318 -28.53 -1.81 7.21
N ILE A 319 -29.34 -2.45 6.37
CA ILE A 319 -30.53 -1.84 5.77
C ILE A 319 -31.54 -1.43 6.86
N VAL A 320 -31.84 -2.33 7.80
CA VAL A 320 -32.75 -2.04 8.93
C VAL A 320 -32.20 -0.91 9.79
N GLY A 321 -30.89 -0.91 10.06
CA GLY A 321 -30.23 0.18 10.81
C GLY A 321 -30.35 1.53 10.10
N ILE A 322 -30.12 1.57 8.78
CA ILE A 322 -30.27 2.78 7.97
C ILE A 322 -31.72 3.27 7.97
N ILE A 323 -32.69 2.37 7.75
CA ILE A 323 -34.12 2.73 7.78
C ILE A 323 -34.51 3.27 9.17
N GLY A 324 -34.03 2.64 10.25
CA GLY A 324 -34.25 3.11 11.62
C GLY A 324 -33.68 4.51 11.86
N MET A 325 -32.47 4.80 11.35
CA MET A 325 -31.87 6.14 11.43
C MET A 325 -32.71 7.17 10.65
N VAL A 326 -33.13 6.87 9.43
CA VAL A 326 -33.96 7.77 8.61
C VAL A 326 -35.30 8.05 9.31
N ILE A 327 -35.93 7.03 9.88
CA ILE A 327 -37.18 7.21 10.63
C ILE A 327 -36.95 8.08 11.88
N ALA A 328 -35.86 7.87 12.62
CA ALA A 328 -35.52 8.70 13.78
C ALA A 328 -35.29 10.18 13.41
N ASP A 329 -34.59 10.44 12.30
CA ASP A 329 -34.37 11.79 11.75
C ASP A 329 -35.70 12.48 11.43
N THR A 330 -36.65 11.76 10.83
CA THR A 330 -37.97 12.30 10.47
C THR A 330 -38.92 12.52 11.65
N LEU A 331 -38.70 11.85 12.78
CA LEU A 331 -39.64 11.87 13.91
C LEU A 331 -39.23 12.84 15.03
N GLU A 332 -37.96 13.22 15.14
CA GLU A 332 -37.47 13.95 16.33
C GLU A 332 -36.97 15.39 16.07
N ASP A 333 -37.04 15.95 14.85
CA ASP A 333 -36.36 17.22 14.50
C ASP A 333 -34.86 17.21 14.86
N ILE A 334 -34.29 16.03 15.12
CA ILE A 334 -32.88 15.80 15.37
C ILE A 334 -32.25 15.55 14.01
N SER A 335 -31.56 16.54 13.47
CA SER A 335 -30.72 16.36 12.28
C SER A 335 -29.56 15.41 12.62
N ILE A 336 -29.68 14.15 12.19
CA ILE A 336 -28.65 13.12 12.40
C ILE A 336 -27.39 13.47 11.58
N LEU A 337 -27.55 14.20 10.47
CA LEU A 337 -26.45 14.74 9.68
C LEU A 337 -26.12 16.16 10.14
N PRO A 338 -24.88 16.42 10.60
CA PRO A 338 -24.43 17.79 10.90
C PRO A 338 -24.59 18.70 9.68
N ASP A 339 -25.06 19.94 9.87
CA ASP A 339 -25.27 20.93 8.81
C ASP A 339 -24.03 21.14 7.91
N GLY A 340 -22.84 21.03 8.50
CA GLY A 340 -21.57 21.11 7.77
C GLY A 340 -21.39 20.04 6.70
N ILE A 341 -22.02 18.86 6.83
CA ILE A 341 -22.02 17.82 5.79
C ILE A 341 -22.95 18.22 4.65
N ILE A 342 -24.16 18.69 4.96
CA ILE A 342 -25.17 19.07 3.95
C ILE A 342 -24.65 20.23 3.08
N GLN A 343 -24.14 21.29 3.71
CA GLN A 343 -23.58 22.45 2.99
C GLN A 343 -22.42 22.06 2.05
N ARG A 344 -21.63 21.06 2.43
CA ARG A 344 -20.55 20.51 1.60
C ARG A 344 -21.07 19.82 0.35
N PHE A 345 -22.22 19.15 0.39
CA PHE A 345 -22.81 18.55 -0.81
C PHE A 345 -23.53 19.59 -1.67
N GLU A 346 -24.27 20.51 -1.06
CA GLU A 346 -25.00 21.57 -1.78
C GLU A 346 -24.05 22.47 -2.60
N SER A 347 -22.88 22.79 -2.05
CA SER A 347 -21.86 23.60 -2.74
C SER A 347 -21.35 22.99 -4.06
N ALA A 348 -21.61 21.71 -4.36
CA ALA A 348 -21.19 21.07 -5.61
C ALA A 348 -22.25 21.13 -6.72
N ILE A 349 -23.54 21.30 -6.38
CA ILE A 349 -24.67 21.23 -7.31
C ILE A 349 -24.61 22.26 -8.45
N PRO A 350 -24.24 23.54 -8.20
CA PRO A 350 -24.25 24.57 -9.25
C PRO A 350 -23.30 24.31 -10.43
N TYR A 351 -22.35 23.39 -10.26
CA TYR A 351 -21.29 23.14 -11.22
C TYR A 351 -21.57 21.95 -12.14
N ILE A 352 -22.66 21.22 -11.92
CA ILE A 352 -23.04 20.07 -12.72
C ILE A 352 -23.55 20.56 -14.09
N GLY A 353 -22.87 20.16 -15.17
CA GLY A 353 -23.31 20.44 -16.55
C GLY A 353 -22.85 21.78 -17.14
N LEU A 354 -21.98 22.52 -16.45
CA LEU A 354 -21.36 23.74 -16.99
C LEU A 354 -20.38 23.40 -18.11
N LYS A 355 -20.47 24.16 -19.22
CA LYS A 355 -19.61 24.00 -20.42
C LYS A 355 -18.48 25.02 -20.51
N ASP A 356 -18.61 26.16 -19.84
CA ASP A 356 -17.58 27.21 -19.83
C ASP A 356 -17.23 27.57 -18.38
N ILE A 357 -15.98 27.28 -18.02
CA ILE A 357 -15.43 27.45 -16.67
C ILE A 357 -14.71 28.80 -16.54
N SER A 358 -14.33 29.40 -17.68
CA SER A 358 -13.52 30.62 -17.72
C SER A 358 -14.29 31.87 -17.23
N THR A 359 -15.62 31.81 -17.27
CA THR A 359 -16.54 32.90 -16.91
C THR A 359 -17.10 32.80 -15.49
N ILE A 360 -16.76 31.75 -14.74
CA ILE A 360 -17.26 31.54 -13.36
C ILE A 360 -16.53 32.48 -12.40
N SER A 361 -17.30 33.20 -11.56
CA SER A 361 -16.70 34.03 -10.51
C SER A 361 -16.06 33.15 -9.43
N VAL A 362 -14.74 33.26 -9.27
CA VAL A 362 -13.97 32.53 -8.25
C VAL A 362 -14.12 33.23 -6.89
N ARG A 363 -14.51 32.46 -5.88
CA ARG A 363 -14.75 32.84 -4.49
C ARG A 363 -14.12 31.81 -3.56
N SER A 364 -13.92 32.15 -2.29
CA SER A 364 -13.28 31.26 -1.31
C SER A 364 -14.01 29.93 -1.09
N ASP A 365 -15.32 29.91 -1.28
CA ASP A 365 -16.19 28.73 -1.12
C ASP A 365 -16.20 27.80 -2.34
N ASN A 366 -15.89 28.31 -3.54
CA ASN A 366 -15.95 27.54 -4.78
C ASN A 366 -14.62 27.31 -5.51
N ILE A 367 -13.54 27.98 -5.10
CA ILE A 367 -12.23 27.96 -5.78
C ILE A 367 -11.76 26.53 -6.08
N SER A 368 -11.82 25.63 -5.08
CA SER A 368 -11.39 24.23 -5.21
C SER A 368 -12.24 23.42 -6.20
N THR A 369 -13.51 23.76 -6.39
CA THR A 369 -14.39 23.09 -7.35
C THR A 369 -14.10 23.59 -8.77
N VAL A 370 -13.96 24.91 -8.94
CA VAL A 370 -13.68 25.53 -10.25
C VAL A 370 -12.31 25.13 -10.78
N GLU A 371 -11.29 25.08 -9.91
CA GLU A 371 -9.94 24.61 -10.25
C GLU A 371 -9.96 23.18 -10.82
N ARG A 372 -10.62 22.25 -10.12
CA ARG A 372 -10.76 20.86 -10.59
C ARG A 372 -11.41 20.79 -11.97
N LEU A 373 -12.49 21.55 -12.20
CA LEU A 373 -13.15 21.58 -13.50
C LEU A 373 -12.24 22.08 -14.60
N ALA A 374 -11.42 23.10 -14.33
CA ALA A 374 -10.44 23.59 -15.29
C ALA A 374 -9.41 22.50 -15.64
N HIS A 375 -8.88 21.78 -14.65
CA HIS A 375 -8.00 20.64 -14.88
C HIS A 375 -8.69 19.48 -15.64
N TRP A 376 -9.96 19.22 -15.37
CA TRP A 376 -10.75 18.20 -16.10
C TRP A 376 -10.88 18.59 -17.57
N HIS A 377 -11.21 19.85 -17.85
CA HIS A 377 -11.34 20.36 -19.21
C HIS A 377 -9.99 20.35 -19.95
N THR A 378 -8.91 20.70 -19.24
CA THR A 378 -7.53 20.62 -19.76
C THR A 378 -7.20 19.19 -20.19
N ALA A 379 -7.42 18.20 -19.33
CA ALA A 379 -7.18 16.79 -19.64
C ALA A 379 -8.07 16.28 -20.80
N GLN A 380 -9.32 16.73 -20.88
CA GLN A 380 -10.21 16.42 -22.00
C GLN A 380 -9.68 16.97 -23.32
N ASN A 381 -9.16 18.20 -23.33
CA ASN A 381 -8.58 18.81 -24.53
C ASN A 381 -7.30 18.08 -24.96
N MET A 382 -6.40 17.76 -24.02
CA MET A 382 -5.23 16.91 -24.30
C MET A 382 -5.63 15.56 -24.90
N TRP A 383 -6.65 14.91 -24.35
CA TRP A 383 -7.14 13.63 -24.88
C TRP A 383 -7.79 13.81 -26.26
N ALA A 384 -8.52 14.90 -26.50
CA ALA A 384 -9.14 15.18 -27.79
C ALA A 384 -8.09 15.33 -28.90
N ASP A 385 -6.93 15.92 -28.60
CA ASP A 385 -5.84 16.12 -29.55
C ASP A 385 -4.96 14.85 -29.69
N HIS A 386 -4.82 14.07 -28.63
CA HIS A 386 -3.96 12.87 -28.57
C HIS A 386 -4.75 11.57 -28.31
N LYS A 387 -5.86 11.36 -29.05
CA LYS A 387 -6.88 10.33 -28.78
C LYS A 387 -6.38 8.92 -28.51
N TRP A 388 -5.44 8.42 -29.30
CA TRP A 388 -5.08 6.99 -29.33
C TRP A 388 -3.98 6.63 -28.33
N LEU A 389 -2.88 7.39 -28.33
CA LEU A 389 -1.68 7.12 -27.56
C LEU A 389 -1.49 8.05 -26.36
N GLY A 390 -2.22 9.16 -26.31
CA GLY A 390 -2.05 10.20 -25.31
C GLY A 390 -0.80 11.05 -25.55
N ILE A 391 -0.51 11.93 -24.59
CA ILE A 391 0.68 12.81 -24.57
C ILE A 391 1.94 12.15 -23.99
N GLY A 392 1.86 10.84 -23.71
CA GLY A 392 2.90 10.07 -23.02
C GLY A 392 2.66 10.01 -21.51
N PHE A 393 2.81 8.81 -20.93
CA PHE A 393 2.52 8.60 -19.51
C PHE A 393 3.31 9.56 -18.61
N GLY A 394 2.68 10.17 -17.61
CA GLY A 394 3.31 11.14 -16.71
C GLY A 394 3.61 12.53 -17.29
N ASN A 395 3.25 12.82 -18.54
CA ASN A 395 3.57 14.10 -19.18
C ASN A 395 2.52 15.20 -18.95
N TYR A 396 1.48 14.96 -18.15
CA TYR A 396 0.44 15.95 -17.90
C TYR A 396 1.00 17.31 -17.48
N GLN A 397 1.90 17.37 -16.49
CA GLN A 397 2.51 18.63 -16.05
C GLN A 397 3.36 19.30 -17.15
N THR A 398 4.13 18.51 -17.91
CA THR A 398 5.03 19.01 -18.96
C THR A 398 4.26 19.66 -20.10
N VAL A 399 3.09 19.11 -20.46
CA VAL A 399 2.26 19.58 -21.57
C VAL A 399 1.17 20.56 -21.12
N TYR A 400 0.91 20.66 -19.81
CA TYR A 400 -0.14 21.53 -19.25
C TYR A 400 -0.13 22.98 -19.75
N PRO A 401 1.02 23.68 -19.86
CA PRO A 401 1.03 25.09 -20.27
C PRO A 401 0.38 25.34 -21.63
N ASP A 402 0.42 24.38 -22.55
CA ASP A 402 -0.15 24.49 -23.90
C ASP A 402 -1.69 24.40 -23.88
N TYR A 403 -2.28 23.87 -22.80
CA TYR A 403 -3.71 23.63 -22.65
C TYR A 403 -4.33 24.38 -21.46
N ALA A 404 -3.54 25.18 -20.73
CA ALA A 404 -3.98 25.90 -19.54
C ALA A 404 -5.17 26.83 -19.85
N ILE A 405 -6.16 26.87 -18.94
CA ILE A 405 -7.41 27.60 -19.16
C ILE A 405 -7.48 28.81 -18.23
N GLY A 406 -7.54 30.00 -18.81
CA GLY A 406 -7.75 31.24 -18.08
C GLY A 406 -6.66 31.48 -17.04
N ARG A 407 -7.04 31.52 -15.75
CA ARG A 407 -6.12 31.78 -14.63
C ARG A 407 -5.41 30.52 -14.09
N TRP A 408 -5.83 29.34 -14.52
CA TRP A 408 -5.36 28.06 -14.01
C TRP A 408 -4.10 27.66 -14.79
N ILE A 409 -2.99 28.33 -14.50
CA ILE A 409 -1.70 28.14 -15.19
C ILE A 409 -0.82 27.09 -14.50
N GLU A 410 -1.07 26.83 -13.21
CA GLU A 410 -0.32 25.85 -12.44
C GLU A 410 -0.91 24.44 -12.65
N PRO A 411 -0.11 23.43 -13.00
CA PRO A 411 -0.61 22.09 -13.36
C PRO A 411 -1.04 21.22 -12.18
N LEU A 412 -0.61 21.56 -10.95
CA LEU A 412 -0.91 20.85 -9.69
C LEU A 412 -0.63 19.34 -9.66
N GLY A 413 0.10 18.80 -10.63
CA GLY A 413 0.47 17.38 -10.70
C GLY A 413 -0.39 16.55 -11.64
N HIS A 414 -1.71 16.70 -11.57
CA HIS A 414 -2.65 15.81 -12.26
C HIS A 414 -4.01 16.46 -12.46
N ALA A 415 -4.85 15.84 -13.28
CA ALA A 415 -6.17 16.36 -13.63
C ALA A 415 -7.22 16.29 -12.50
N HIS A 416 -6.88 15.98 -11.24
CA HIS A 416 -7.85 15.72 -10.15
C HIS A 416 -9.03 14.78 -10.52
N ASN A 417 -8.82 13.91 -11.51
CA ASN A 417 -9.65 12.80 -11.91
C ASN A 417 -8.72 11.85 -12.67
N TYR A 418 -8.37 10.74 -12.04
CA TYR A 418 -7.33 9.86 -12.54
C TYR A 418 -7.72 9.20 -13.87
N ILE A 419 -9.02 8.97 -14.13
CA ILE A 419 -9.49 8.38 -15.38
C ILE A 419 -9.30 9.36 -16.55
N LEU A 420 -9.64 10.65 -16.34
CA LEU A 420 -9.36 11.69 -17.33
C LEU A 420 -7.85 11.90 -17.51
N ASN A 421 -7.09 11.87 -16.43
CA ASN A 421 -5.62 11.97 -16.49
C ASN A 421 -5.02 10.84 -17.34
N LEU A 422 -5.43 9.58 -17.11
CA LEU A 422 -4.98 8.45 -17.93
C LEU A 422 -5.45 8.59 -19.38
N GLY A 423 -6.67 9.04 -19.62
CA GLY A 423 -7.14 9.31 -20.99
C GLY A 423 -6.24 10.30 -21.73
N ALA A 424 -5.85 11.39 -21.07
CA ALA A 424 -4.92 12.38 -21.62
C ALA A 424 -3.52 11.79 -21.86
N GLU A 425 -2.95 11.10 -20.86
CA GLU A 425 -1.55 10.68 -20.88
C GLU A 425 -1.28 9.41 -21.69
N ILE A 426 -2.16 8.42 -21.63
CA ILE A 426 -1.95 7.10 -22.28
C ILE A 426 -2.99 6.79 -23.36
N GLY A 427 -3.89 7.74 -23.66
CA GLY A 427 -4.86 7.64 -24.73
C GLY A 427 -5.86 6.50 -24.58
N PHE A 428 -6.62 6.24 -25.64
CA PHE A 428 -7.63 5.19 -25.66
C PHE A 428 -7.02 3.79 -25.46
N LEU A 429 -5.87 3.48 -26.07
CA LEU A 429 -5.26 2.15 -25.96
C LEU A 429 -4.79 1.86 -24.54
N GLY A 430 -4.10 2.82 -23.92
CA GLY A 430 -3.67 2.73 -22.53
C GLY A 430 -4.87 2.64 -21.58
N LEU A 431 -5.86 3.51 -21.74
CA LEU A 431 -7.06 3.49 -20.90
C LEU A 431 -7.86 2.19 -21.03
N LEU A 432 -7.99 1.63 -22.25
CA LEU A 432 -8.65 0.34 -22.45
C LEU A 432 -7.90 -0.77 -21.73
N SER A 433 -6.57 -0.80 -21.82
CA SER A 433 -5.75 -1.78 -21.11
C SER A 433 -5.85 -1.65 -19.58
N TYR A 434 -6.00 -0.43 -19.05
CA TYR A 434 -6.27 -0.17 -17.63
C TYR A 434 -7.63 -0.75 -17.21
N ILE A 435 -8.68 -0.51 -18.00
CA ILE A 435 -10.01 -1.04 -17.73
C ILE A 435 -10.00 -2.56 -17.76
N ILE A 436 -9.30 -3.18 -18.73
CA ILE A 436 -9.16 -4.64 -18.80
C ILE A 436 -8.48 -5.20 -17.53
N LEU A 437 -7.39 -4.57 -17.07
CA LEU A 437 -6.72 -4.96 -15.83
C LEU A 437 -7.69 -4.95 -14.64
N TRP A 438 -8.41 -3.85 -14.44
CA TRP A 438 -9.29 -3.70 -13.28
C TRP A 438 -10.56 -4.55 -13.35
N LEU A 439 -11.15 -4.73 -14.53
CA LEU A 439 -12.24 -5.69 -14.73
C LEU A 439 -11.78 -7.11 -14.38
N TRP A 440 -10.58 -7.49 -14.80
CA TRP A 440 -10.02 -8.80 -14.48
C TRP A 440 -9.76 -8.96 -12.99
N VAL A 441 -9.23 -7.93 -12.32
CA VAL A 441 -9.05 -7.90 -10.87
C VAL A 441 -10.38 -8.13 -10.15
N ILE A 442 -11.45 -7.43 -10.55
CA ILE A 442 -12.78 -7.57 -9.95
C ILE A 442 -13.32 -8.99 -10.16
N ILE A 443 -13.26 -9.52 -11.38
CA ILE A 443 -13.70 -10.88 -11.70
C ILE A 443 -12.92 -11.90 -10.87
N PHE A 444 -11.60 -11.75 -10.78
CA PHE A 444 -10.73 -12.62 -10.01
C PHE A 444 -11.04 -12.55 -8.51
N ALA A 445 -11.22 -11.36 -7.95
CA ALA A 445 -11.56 -11.16 -6.55
C ALA A 445 -12.94 -11.77 -6.22
N MET A 446 -13.94 -11.58 -7.09
CA MET A 446 -15.27 -12.16 -6.92
C MET A 446 -15.24 -13.70 -7.00
N ARG A 447 -14.50 -14.28 -7.95
CA ARG A 447 -14.29 -15.74 -8.03
C ARG A 447 -13.64 -16.27 -6.76
N THR A 448 -12.62 -15.58 -6.26
CA THR A 448 -11.96 -15.93 -5.00
C THR A 448 -12.91 -15.81 -3.81
N LEU A 449 -13.75 -14.77 -3.77
CA LEU A 449 -14.75 -14.60 -2.71
C LEU A 449 -15.73 -15.79 -2.69
N MET A 450 -16.19 -16.23 -3.86
CA MET A 450 -17.12 -17.36 -4.01
C MET A 450 -16.51 -18.70 -3.55
N SER A 451 -15.19 -18.87 -3.60
CA SER A 451 -14.51 -20.07 -3.08
C SER A 451 -14.23 -20.01 -1.57
N THR A 452 -14.55 -18.90 -0.88
CA THR A 452 -14.36 -18.78 0.57
C THR A 452 -15.58 -19.27 1.37
N LYS A 453 -15.33 -19.92 2.51
CA LYS A 453 -16.38 -20.26 3.48
C LYS A 453 -17.00 -18.98 4.06
N LEU A 454 -18.32 -18.96 4.20
CA LEU A 454 -19.05 -17.86 4.85
C LEU A 454 -18.46 -17.59 6.24
N TYR A 455 -18.30 -16.31 6.57
CA TYR A 455 -17.75 -15.81 7.85
C TYR A 455 -16.33 -16.30 8.18
N SER A 456 -15.60 -16.85 7.21
CA SER A 456 -14.18 -17.17 7.38
C SER A 456 -13.31 -15.91 7.30
N PHE A 457 -12.14 -15.94 7.93
CA PHE A 457 -11.16 -14.86 7.81
C PHE A 457 -10.70 -14.65 6.36
N ASN A 458 -10.67 -15.71 5.55
CA ASN A 458 -10.37 -15.62 4.12
C ASN A 458 -11.42 -14.76 3.39
N ARG A 459 -12.72 -14.96 3.70
CA ARG A 459 -13.80 -14.13 3.16
C ARG A 459 -13.65 -12.68 3.57
N THR A 460 -13.25 -12.44 4.82
CA THR A 460 -12.98 -11.10 5.36
C THR A 460 -11.92 -10.35 4.56
N ILE A 461 -10.79 -11.02 4.28
CA ILE A 461 -9.72 -10.44 3.46
C ILE A 461 -10.27 -10.04 2.10
N VAL A 462 -10.94 -10.96 1.40
CA VAL A 462 -11.38 -10.73 0.02
C VAL A 462 -12.50 -9.68 -0.05
N ALA A 463 -13.51 -9.75 0.83
CA ALA A 463 -14.60 -8.78 0.88
C ALA A 463 -14.08 -7.37 1.22
N GLY A 464 -13.20 -7.25 2.23
CA GLY A 464 -12.54 -5.98 2.56
C GLY A 464 -11.67 -5.45 1.42
N SER A 465 -10.96 -6.33 0.72
CA SER A 465 -10.13 -5.98 -0.44
C SER A 465 -10.98 -5.45 -1.61
N ILE A 466 -12.13 -6.06 -1.90
CA ILE A 466 -13.08 -5.55 -2.90
C ILE A 466 -13.60 -4.17 -2.47
N GLY A 467 -13.90 -3.97 -1.19
CA GLY A 467 -14.24 -2.65 -0.65
C GLY A 467 -13.13 -1.61 -0.89
N ILE A 468 -11.86 -1.97 -0.65
CA ILE A 468 -10.70 -1.10 -0.93
C ILE A 468 -10.65 -0.71 -2.41
N ILE A 469 -10.83 -1.68 -3.32
CA ILE A 469 -10.85 -1.43 -4.77
C ILE A 469 -12.02 -0.52 -5.16
N THR A 470 -13.20 -0.71 -4.56
CA THR A 470 -14.35 0.19 -4.74
C THR A 470 -14.02 1.61 -4.31
N HIS A 471 -13.43 1.80 -3.11
CA HIS A 471 -13.02 3.13 -2.65
C HIS A 471 -11.99 3.76 -3.59
N LEU A 472 -10.96 2.99 -3.99
CA LEU A 472 -9.91 3.42 -4.89
C LEU A 472 -10.50 4.05 -6.17
N HIS A 473 -11.39 3.33 -6.84
CA HIS A 473 -11.97 3.82 -8.09
C HIS A 473 -12.92 4.99 -7.89
N LEU A 474 -13.76 4.98 -6.85
CA LEU A 474 -14.70 6.06 -6.59
C LEU A 474 -14.00 7.37 -6.24
N HIS A 475 -12.95 7.31 -5.41
CA HIS A 475 -12.15 8.48 -5.10
C HIS A 475 -11.39 8.96 -6.34
N ASN A 476 -10.89 8.05 -7.17
CA ASN A 476 -10.16 8.38 -8.39
C ASN A 476 -10.98 9.14 -9.46
N PHE A 477 -12.31 9.24 -9.33
CA PHE A 477 -13.12 10.15 -10.16
C PHE A 477 -12.96 11.62 -9.77
N VAL A 478 -12.49 11.91 -8.57
CA VAL A 478 -12.42 13.27 -8.01
C VAL A 478 -11.07 13.63 -7.40
N ASP A 479 -10.10 12.72 -7.46
CA ASP A 479 -8.68 12.98 -7.18
C ASP A 479 -7.79 11.86 -7.74
N ASN A 480 -6.50 11.86 -7.42
CA ASN A 480 -5.56 10.77 -7.72
C ASN A 480 -5.03 10.10 -6.45
N LEU A 481 -5.33 8.81 -6.27
CA LEU A 481 -4.84 8.02 -5.13
C LEU A 481 -3.53 7.26 -5.40
N TYR A 482 -2.93 7.36 -6.57
CA TYR A 482 -1.61 6.76 -6.87
C TYR A 482 -0.44 7.66 -6.43
N VAL A 483 -0.63 8.37 -5.31
CA VAL A 483 0.37 9.26 -4.69
C VAL A 483 0.91 8.64 -3.40
N GLN A 484 2.08 9.09 -2.96
CA GLN A 484 2.68 8.72 -1.66
C GLN A 484 2.70 7.21 -1.39
N GLY A 485 3.12 6.40 -2.37
CA GLY A 485 3.24 4.94 -2.20
C GLY A 485 1.93 4.17 -2.04
N MET A 486 0.75 4.80 -2.12
CA MET A 486 -0.54 4.12 -1.94
C MET A 486 -0.77 3.01 -2.97
N TYR A 487 -0.16 3.09 -4.16
CA TYR A 487 -0.18 2.03 -5.16
C TYR A 487 0.51 0.74 -4.69
N LEU A 488 1.51 0.84 -3.81
CA LEU A 488 2.16 -0.30 -3.16
C LEU A 488 1.21 -1.01 -2.19
N HIS A 489 0.36 -0.25 -1.48
CA HIS A 489 -0.71 -0.81 -0.65
C HIS A 489 -1.69 -1.60 -1.50
N ILE A 490 -2.08 -1.09 -2.67
CA ILE A 490 -2.93 -1.83 -3.62
C ILE A 490 -2.24 -3.13 -4.08
N ALA A 491 -0.94 -3.11 -4.38
CA ALA A 491 -0.18 -4.33 -4.71
C ALA A 491 -0.29 -5.40 -3.61
N ILE A 492 -0.19 -4.97 -2.34
CA ILE A 492 -0.31 -5.84 -1.16
C ILE A 492 -1.70 -6.46 -1.09
N ILE A 493 -2.75 -5.67 -1.32
CA ILE A 493 -4.13 -6.14 -1.35
C ILE A 493 -4.36 -7.17 -2.47
N LEU A 494 -3.84 -6.95 -3.68
CA LEU A 494 -3.90 -7.92 -4.77
C LEU A 494 -3.16 -9.23 -4.43
N GLY A 495 -2.02 -9.11 -3.75
CA GLY A 495 -1.27 -10.24 -3.20
C GLY A 495 -2.09 -11.04 -2.19
N LEU A 496 -2.76 -10.37 -1.24
CA LEU A 496 -3.62 -11.00 -0.24
C LEU A 496 -4.78 -11.78 -0.86
N ILE A 497 -5.48 -11.22 -1.86
CA ILE A 497 -6.53 -11.94 -2.61
C ILE A 497 -5.94 -13.21 -3.23
N THR A 498 -4.76 -13.12 -3.84
CA THR A 498 -4.12 -14.26 -4.51
C THR A 498 -3.65 -15.33 -3.52
N LEU A 499 -3.20 -14.96 -2.32
CA LEU A 499 -2.87 -15.92 -1.26
C LEU A 499 -4.11 -16.70 -0.79
N VAL A 500 -5.27 -16.04 -0.69
CA VAL A 500 -6.54 -16.70 -0.38
C VAL A 500 -6.95 -17.66 -1.51
N TRP A 501 -6.86 -17.21 -2.76
CA TRP A 501 -7.16 -18.04 -3.94
C TRP A 501 -6.30 -19.32 -3.99
N LYS A 502 -4.98 -19.20 -3.74
CA LYS A 502 -4.08 -20.35 -3.67
C LYS A 502 -4.48 -21.35 -2.60
N ASP A 503 -4.91 -20.87 -1.44
CA ASP A 503 -5.35 -21.74 -0.34
C ASP A 503 -6.63 -22.51 -0.70
N CYS A 504 -7.61 -21.83 -1.29
CA CYS A 504 -8.84 -22.45 -1.79
C CYS A 504 -8.54 -23.55 -2.82
N ASN A 505 -7.72 -23.26 -3.85
CA ASN A 505 -7.45 -24.23 -4.91
C ASN A 505 -6.56 -25.41 -4.45
N ASN A 506 -5.59 -25.17 -3.57
CA ASN A 506 -4.75 -26.24 -3.02
C ASN A 506 -5.55 -27.21 -2.13
N TYR A 507 -6.67 -26.75 -1.54
CA TYR A 507 -7.56 -27.60 -0.75
C TYR A 507 -8.32 -28.59 -1.65
N ASP A 508 -8.83 -28.11 -2.79
CA ASP A 508 -9.58 -28.93 -3.76
C ASP A 508 -8.69 -30.02 -4.39
N ASP A 509 -7.44 -29.69 -4.73
CA ASP A 509 -6.47 -30.66 -5.28
C ASP A 509 -6.12 -31.78 -4.30
N LYS A 510 -5.99 -31.48 -3.00
CA LYS A 510 -5.71 -32.51 -1.97
C LYS A 510 -6.89 -33.45 -1.78
N PHE A 511 -8.12 -32.91 -1.78
CA PHE A 511 -9.32 -33.72 -1.63
C PHE A 511 -9.57 -34.61 -2.86
N TYR A 512 -9.35 -34.07 -4.06
CA TYR A 512 -9.45 -34.83 -5.30
C TYR A 512 -8.42 -35.97 -5.38
N ARG A 513 -7.18 -35.74 -4.90
CA ARG A 513 -6.15 -36.80 -4.82
C ARG A 513 -6.48 -37.88 -3.78
N GLN A 514 -7.05 -37.51 -2.62
CA GLN A 514 -7.45 -38.48 -1.60
C GLN A 514 -8.68 -39.31 -2.01
N GLY A 515 -9.60 -38.74 -2.79
CA GLY A 515 -10.77 -39.45 -3.32
C GLY A 515 -10.47 -40.43 -4.46
N LYS A 516 -9.25 -40.43 -5.02
CA LYS A 516 -8.78 -41.43 -6.01
C LYS A 516 -7.92 -42.55 -5.40
N THR A 517 -7.56 -42.43 -4.11
CA THR A 517 -6.72 -43.42 -3.40
C THR A 517 -7.52 -44.31 -2.43
N ASN A 518 -8.84 -44.14 -2.38
CA ASN A 518 -9.79 -45.08 -1.79
C ASN A 518 -10.62 -45.70 -2.91
#